data_AF-A0A5E4WPL6-F1
#
_entry.id   AF-A0A5E4WPL6-F1
#
_cell.length_a   1.000
_cell.length_b   1.000
_cell.length_c   1.000
_cell.angle_alpha   90.00
_cell.angle_beta   90.00
_cell.angle_gamma   90.00
#
_symmetry.space_group_name_H-M   'P 1'
#
loop_
_entity.id
_entity.type
_entity.pdbx_description
1 polymer ?
#
loop_
_entity_poly.entity_id
_entity_poly.type
_entity_poly.pdbx_seq_one_letter_code
_entity_poly.pdbx_strand_id
1 'polypeptide(L)'
;MSSDTWGRSTREMCDLLVAEGEMEITPEQIEVVTTNMVVISTYWLSYQFVMNPRKYNDPAEIGAGLHQSSHHILSQMAPYLKGSSREMYDRMARESSAKGAH
;
A
#
# COMPACT_ATOMS: atom_id res chain seq x y z
N MET A 1 -12.37 2.43 -11.74
CA MET A 1 -12.86 2.45 -10.35
C MET A 1 -12.81 3.91 -9.89
N SER A 2 -13.92 4.53 -9.47
CA SER A 2 -13.88 5.94 -9.05
C SER A 2 -13.10 6.08 -7.73
N SER A 3 -12.42 7.21 -7.51
CA SER A 3 -11.72 7.53 -6.25
C SER A 3 -12.62 7.32 -5.03
N ASP A 4 -13.91 7.62 -5.18
CA ASP A 4 -14.91 7.53 -4.12
C ASP A 4 -15.21 6.09 -3.70
N THR A 5 -15.15 5.15 -4.65
CA THR A 5 -15.34 3.72 -4.36
C THR A 5 -14.17 3.20 -3.53
N TRP A 6 -12.96 3.65 -3.85
CA TRP A 6 -11.75 3.21 -3.18
C TRP A 6 -11.64 3.76 -1.77
N GLY A 7 -12.03 5.02 -1.56
CA GLY A 7 -12.05 5.61 -0.23
C GLY A 7 -13.06 4.97 0.72
N ARG A 8 -14.22 4.54 0.20
CA ARG A 8 -15.16 3.74 1.00
C ARG A 8 -14.56 2.38 1.38
N SER A 9 -13.98 1.65 0.43
CA SER A 9 -13.40 0.33 0.72
C SER A 9 -12.24 0.39 1.70
N THR A 10 -11.37 1.40 1.63
CA THR A 10 -10.28 1.59 2.61
C THR A 10 -10.84 1.88 4.01
N ARG A 11 -11.86 2.75 4.10
CA ARG A 11 -12.51 3.05 5.39
C ARG A 11 -13.16 1.80 6.00
N GLU A 12 -13.93 1.06 5.21
CA GLU A 12 -14.57 -0.19 5.65
C GLU A 12 -13.54 -1.20 6.19
N MET A 13 -12.38 -1.32 5.52
CA MET A 13 -11.29 -2.18 5.97
C MET A 13 -10.67 -1.71 7.29
N CYS A 14 -10.39 -0.40 7.43
CA CYS A 14 -9.88 0.18 8.66
C CYS A 14 -10.87 -0.01 9.82
N ASP A 15 -12.16 0.23 9.58
CA ASP A 15 -13.21 0.09 10.59
C ASP A 15 -13.31 -1.37 11.09
N LEU A 16 -13.18 -2.36 10.21
CA LEU A 16 -13.11 -3.78 10.59
C LEU A 16 -11.90 -4.08 11.47
N LEU A 17 -10.71 -3.59 11.10
CA LEU A 17 -9.49 -3.81 11.90
C LEU A 17 -9.55 -3.11 13.26
N VAL A 18 -10.19 -1.93 13.34
CA VAL A 18 -10.45 -1.24 14.60
C VAL A 18 -11.43 -2.04 15.47
N ALA A 19 -12.50 -2.56 14.87
CA ALA A 19 -13.49 -3.37 15.59
C ALA A 19 -12.89 -4.65 16.19
N GLU A 20 -11.91 -5.25 15.52
CA GLU A 20 -11.16 -6.41 16.01
C GLU A 20 -10.02 -6.05 16.99
N GLY A 21 -9.79 -4.76 17.28
CA GLY A 21 -8.71 -4.29 18.15
C GLY A 21 -7.31 -4.41 17.52
N GLU A 22 -7.24 -4.64 16.22
CA GLU A 22 -6.04 -4.88 15.42
C GLU A 22 -5.52 -3.59 14.75
N MET A 23 -6.21 -2.47 14.93
CA MET A 23 -5.79 -1.15 14.45
C MET A 23 -6.22 -0.06 15.44
N GLU A 24 -5.38 0.97 15.62
CA GLU A 24 -5.75 2.22 16.28
C GLU A 24 -5.50 3.38 15.31
N ILE A 25 -6.57 3.96 14.80
CA ILE A 25 -6.54 5.06 13.84
C ILE A 25 -7.75 5.98 14.06
N THR A 26 -7.57 7.29 13.86
CA THR A 26 -8.69 8.24 13.93
C THR A 26 -9.37 8.40 12.56
N PRO A 27 -10.64 8.85 12.51
CA PRO A 27 -11.33 9.11 11.23
C PRO A 27 -10.56 10.07 10.31
N GLU A 28 -9.92 11.10 10.86
CA GLU A 28 -9.13 12.07 10.10
C GLU A 28 -7.86 11.41 9.51
N GLN A 29 -7.25 10.49 10.26
CA GLN A 29 -6.10 9.72 9.78
C GLN A 29 -6.50 8.73 8.67
N ILE A 30 -7.69 8.12 8.75
CA ILE A 30 -8.22 7.26 7.68
C ILE A 30 -8.32 8.03 6.37
N GLU A 31 -8.79 9.28 6.40
CA GLU A 31 -8.91 10.12 5.20
C GLU A 31 -7.54 10.45 4.58
N VAL A 32 -6.55 10.76 5.41
CA VAL A 32 -5.17 11.00 4.96
C VAL A 32 -4.56 9.73 4.35
N VAL A 33 -4.67 8.59 5.04
CA VAL A 33 -4.16 7.30 4.55
C VAL A 33 -4.81 6.93 3.23
N THR A 34 -6.13 7.06 3.13
CA THR A 34 -6.89 6.82 1.91
C THR A 34 -6.39 7.69 0.76
N THR A 35 -6.21 8.99 0.99
CA THR A 35 -5.74 9.93 -0.04
C THR A 35 -4.34 9.55 -0.52
N ASN A 36 -3.42 9.27 0.41
CA ASN A 36 -2.05 8.87 0.07
C ASN A 36 -2.03 7.58 -0.74
N MET A 37 -2.81 6.58 -0.31
CA MET A 37 -2.94 5.32 -1.01
C MET A 37 -3.46 5.54 -2.46
N VAL A 38 -4.42 6.46 -2.70
CA VAL A 38 -4.95 6.77 -4.05
C VAL A 38 -3.86 7.41 -4.91
N VAL A 39 -3.15 8.39 -4.34
CA VAL A 39 -2.06 9.09 -5.04
C VAL A 39 -0.96 8.11 -5.44
N ILE A 40 -0.51 7.25 -4.52
CA ILE A 40 0.51 6.22 -4.82
C ILE A 40 0.01 5.30 -5.95
N SER A 41 -1.21 4.78 -5.84
CA SER A 41 -1.78 3.87 -6.85
C SER A 41 -1.88 4.52 -8.23
N THR A 42 -2.25 5.81 -8.28
CA THR A 42 -2.48 6.55 -9.53
C THR A 42 -1.16 6.94 -10.20
N TYR A 43 -0.17 7.34 -9.41
CA TYR A 43 1.09 7.88 -9.93
C TYR A 43 2.25 6.88 -9.92
N TRP A 44 2.01 5.63 -9.53
CA TRP A 44 3.06 4.62 -9.46
C TRP A 44 3.81 4.45 -10.79
N LEU A 45 3.08 4.29 -11.90
CA LEU A 45 3.70 4.12 -13.22
C LEU A 45 4.50 5.36 -13.64
N SER A 46 4.00 6.56 -13.32
CA SER A 46 4.73 7.81 -13.56
C SER A 46 6.02 7.88 -12.74
N TYR A 47 5.97 7.45 -11.47
CA TYR A 47 7.15 7.36 -10.63
C TYR A 47 8.18 6.37 -11.20
N GLN A 48 7.74 5.17 -11.60
CA GLN A 48 8.62 4.17 -12.21
C GLN A 48 9.27 4.67 -13.51
N PHE A 49 8.50 5.36 -14.36
CA PHE A 49 9.01 5.95 -15.59
C PHE A 49 10.16 6.93 -15.31
N VAL A 50 9.98 7.82 -14.33
CA VAL A 50 11.01 8.80 -13.94
C VAL A 50 12.25 8.11 -13.38
N MET A 51 12.08 7.07 -12.55
CA MET A 51 13.19 6.37 -11.92
C MET A 51 13.98 5.49 -12.91
N ASN A 52 13.33 4.93 -13.93
CA ASN A 52 13.98 3.99 -14.85
C ASN A 52 13.49 4.13 -16.31
N PRO A 53 13.71 5.28 -16.97
CA PRO A 53 13.10 5.61 -18.26
C PRO A 53 13.49 4.65 -19.40
N ARG A 54 14.68 4.04 -19.31
CA ARG A 54 15.18 3.07 -20.32
C ARG A 54 14.52 1.68 -20.21
N LYS A 55 13.97 1.36 -19.04
CA LYS A 55 13.40 0.04 -18.73
C LYS A 55 11.87 0.03 -18.76
N TYR A 56 11.23 1.18 -18.97
CA TYR A 56 9.77 1.32 -18.95
C TYR A 56 9.04 0.48 -20.02
N ASN A 57 9.73 0.06 -21.08
CA ASN A 57 9.16 -0.82 -22.11
C ASN A 57 9.37 -2.32 -21.84
N ASP A 58 10.05 -2.69 -20.75
CA ASP A 58 10.27 -4.09 -20.37
C ASP A 58 9.07 -4.61 -19.55
N PRO A 59 8.30 -5.59 -20.05
CA PRO A 59 7.16 -6.15 -19.33
C PRO A 59 7.51 -6.75 -17.97
N ALA A 60 8.74 -7.26 -17.78
CA ALA A 60 9.18 -7.80 -16.50
C ALA A 60 9.34 -6.71 -15.44
N GLU A 61 9.84 -5.54 -15.84
CA GLU A 61 10.04 -4.37 -14.96
C GLU A 61 8.71 -3.68 -14.62
N ILE A 62 7.75 -3.66 -15.56
CA ILE A 62 6.38 -3.22 -15.30
C ILE A 62 5.71 -4.12 -14.26
N GLY A 63 5.84 -5.45 -14.41
CA GLY A 63 5.29 -6.44 -13.49
C GLY A 63 5.89 -6.36 -12.08
N ALA A 64 7.22 -6.23 -11.98
CA ALA A 64 7.92 -6.01 -10.70
C ALA A 64 7.46 -4.71 -10.02
N GLY A 65 7.22 -3.67 -10.82
CA GLY A 65 6.64 -2.42 -10.39
C GLY A 65 5.31 -2.56 -9.68
N LEU A 66 4.37 -3.28 -10.30
CA LEU A 66 3.06 -3.49 -9.72
C LEU A 66 3.17 -4.16 -8.33
N HIS A 67 4.06 -5.14 -8.17
CA HIS A 67 4.29 -5.79 -6.88
C HIS A 67 4.82 -4.81 -5.84
N GLN A 68 5.83 -4.01 -6.18
CA GLN A 68 6.39 -2.99 -5.27
C GLN A 68 5.34 -1.95 -4.85
N SER A 69 4.46 -1.52 -5.75
CA SER A 69 3.41 -0.54 -5.44
C SER A 69 2.51 -0.99 -4.28
N SER A 70 2.18 -2.29 -4.24
CA SER A 70 1.33 -2.87 -3.19
C SER A 70 1.97 -2.72 -1.80
N HIS A 71 3.29 -2.85 -1.70
CA HIS A 71 4.02 -2.61 -0.45
C HIS A 71 3.95 -1.16 -0.01
N HIS A 72 4.13 -0.21 -0.94
CA HIS A 72 4.06 1.21 -0.61
C HIS A 72 2.65 1.66 -0.20
N ILE A 73 1.62 1.07 -0.81
CA ILE A 73 0.23 1.31 -0.46
C ILE A 73 -0.07 0.74 0.94
N LEU A 74 0.31 -0.51 1.21
CA LEU A 74 0.07 -1.15 2.50
C LEU A 74 0.88 -0.54 3.64
N SER A 75 2.07 0.01 3.36
CA SER A 75 2.91 0.65 4.37
C SER A 75 2.28 1.91 4.98
N GLN A 76 1.32 2.54 4.30
CA GLN A 76 0.58 3.69 4.84
C GLN A 76 -0.24 3.32 6.09
N MET A 77 -0.67 2.05 6.21
CA MET A 77 -1.44 1.57 7.35
C MET A 77 -0.56 1.07 8.50
N ALA A 78 0.71 0.73 8.22
CA ALA A 78 1.61 0.07 9.17
C ALA A 78 1.75 0.75 10.55
N PRO A 79 1.81 2.09 10.65
CA PRO A 79 1.93 2.77 11.95
C PRO A 79 0.71 2.56 12.86
N TYR A 80 -0.45 2.23 12.28
CA TYR A 80 -1.73 2.11 12.97
C TYR A 80 -2.08 0.66 13.32
N LEU A 81 -1.42 -0.31 12.69
CA LEU A 81 -1.64 -1.73 12.95
C LEU A 81 -1.12 -2.13 14.33
N LYS A 82 -1.87 -3.01 14.97
CA LYS A 82 -1.56 -3.65 16.24
C LYS A 82 -1.62 -5.18 16.10
N GLY A 83 -1.34 -5.88 17.20
CA GLY A 83 -1.61 -7.31 17.35
C GLY A 83 -1.08 -8.17 16.19
N SER A 84 -1.92 -9.13 15.80
CA SER A 84 -1.61 -10.10 14.75
C SER A 84 -1.48 -9.45 13.37
N SER A 85 -2.21 -8.37 13.11
CA SER A 85 -2.18 -7.64 11.84
C SER A 85 -0.85 -6.94 11.63
N ARG A 86 -0.26 -6.39 12.71
CA ARG A 86 1.09 -5.83 12.65
C ARG A 86 2.14 -6.89 12.41
N GLU A 87 2.05 -8.04 13.09
CA GLU A 87 2.98 -9.15 12.88
C GLU A 87 2.91 -9.70 11.45
N MET A 88 1.69 -9.82 10.90
CA MET A 88 1.46 -10.24 9.52
C MET A 88 2.06 -9.25 8.52
N TYR A 89 1.84 -7.95 8.73
CA TYR A 89 2.45 -6.90 7.91
C TYR A 89 3.99 -6.97 7.97
N ASP A 90 4.57 -7.11 9.16
CA ASP A 90 6.04 -7.17 9.32
C ASP A 90 6.62 -8.41 8.64
N ARG A 91 5.92 -9.56 8.68
CA ARG A 91 6.31 -10.76 7.92
C ARG A 91 6.29 -10.51 6.42
N MET A 92 5.19 -9.98 5.91
CA MET A 92 5.04 -9.64 4.49
C MET A 92 6.13 -8.64 4.04
N ALA A 93 6.43 -7.63 4.84
CA ALA A 93 7.47 -6.64 4.53
C ALA A 93 8.86 -7.28 4.42
N ARG A 94 9.22 -8.19 5.35
CA ARG A 94 10.48 -8.93 5.31
C ARG A 94 10.60 -9.82 4.06
N GLU A 95 9.53 -10.54 3.71
CA GLU A 95 9.51 -11.41 2.53
C GLU A 95 9.77 -10.64 1.24
N SER A 96 9.25 -9.42 1.13
CA SER A 96 9.42 -8.60 -0.07
C SER A 96 10.76 -7.89 -0.12
N SER A 97 11.37 -7.55 1.02
CA SER A 97 12.78 -7.15 1.05
C SER A 97 13.71 -8.29 0.63
N ALA A 98 13.40 -9.53 0.99
CA ALA A 98 14.19 -10.71 0.60
C ALA A 98 14.09 -11.02 -0.91
N LYS A 99 12.91 -10.80 -1.53
CA LYS A 99 12.72 -11.00 -2.98
C LYS A 99 13.40 -9.95 -3.85
N GLY A 100 13.68 -8.75 -3.34
CA GLY A 100 14.41 -7.70 -4.05
C GLY A 100 15.94 -7.82 -3.99
N ALA A 101 16.48 -8.81 -3.26
CA ALA A 101 17.91 -9.06 -3.10
C ALA A 101 18.47 -10.17 -4.02
N HIS A 102 17.68 -10.63 -4.98
CA HIS A 102 18.04 -11.60 -6.02
C HIS A 102 17.77 -11.00 -7.41
#